data_AF-A0A529SJD1-F1
#
_entry.id   AF-A0A529SJD1-F1
#
_cell.length_a   1.000
_cell.length_b   1.000
_cell.length_c   1.000
_cell.angle_alpha   90.00
_cell.angle_beta   90.00
_cell.angle_gamma   90.00
#
_symmetry.space_group_name_H-M   'P 1'
#
loop_
_entity.id
_entity.type
_entity.pdbx_description
1 polymer ?
#
loop_
_entity_poly.entity_id
_entity_poly.type
_entity_poly.pdbx_seq_one_letter_code
_entity_poly.pdbx_strand_id
1 'polypeptide(L)'
;MGSTPLYERIGDDAALRQVSDCLDAIRAIVAQHGGDFIYSKGDDVLSLFESSEAALRAVCQINSQLTRGPLSARIGLHFGAVIR
;
A
#
# COMPACT_ATOMS: atom_id res chain seq x y z
N MET A 1 4.71 -6.53 -4.30
CA MET A 1 5.27 -7.72 -4.96
C MET A 1 5.55 -7.43 -6.42
N GLY A 2 6.72 -7.86 -6.91
CA GLY A 2 7.14 -7.63 -8.29
C GLY A 2 7.89 -6.31 -8.51
N SER A 3 8.24 -5.57 -7.46
CA SER A 3 9.04 -4.35 -7.54
C SER A 3 10.44 -4.63 -8.08
N THR A 4 11.22 -5.55 -7.50
CA THR A 4 12.58 -5.86 -7.99
C THR A 4 12.60 -6.29 -9.46
N PRO A 5 11.78 -7.25 -9.93
CA PRO A 5 11.71 -7.57 -11.36
C PRO A 5 11.22 -6.42 -12.24
N LEU A 6 10.47 -5.46 -11.69
CA LEU A 6 10.05 -4.27 -12.41
C LEU A 6 11.25 -3.36 -12.72
N TYR A 7 12.12 -3.13 -11.72
CA TYR A 7 13.37 -2.37 -11.90
C TYR A 7 14.23 -2.96 -13.02
N GLU A 8 14.39 -4.29 -13.05
CA GLU A 8 15.15 -4.98 -14.10
C GLU A 8 14.54 -4.84 -15.50
N ARG A 9 13.20 -4.79 -15.59
CA ARG A 9 12.48 -4.80 -16.86
C ARG A 9 12.36 -3.42 -17.51
N ILE A 10 12.18 -2.37 -16.70
CA ILE A 10 11.87 -1.02 -17.21
C ILE A 10 12.87 0.06 -16.77
N GLY A 11 13.89 -0.31 -15.99
CA GLY A 11 14.90 0.60 -15.47
C GLY A 11 14.44 1.42 -14.26
N ASP A 12 15.41 2.02 -13.58
CA ASP A 12 15.23 2.61 -12.25
C ASP A 12 14.20 3.74 -12.21
N ASP A 13 14.33 4.73 -13.09
CA ASP A 13 13.44 5.89 -13.09
C ASP A 13 11.98 5.53 -13.37
N ALA A 14 11.76 4.61 -14.32
CA ALA A 14 10.41 4.20 -14.71
C ALA A 14 9.77 3.30 -13.65
N ALA A 15 10.54 2.38 -13.06
CA ALA A 15 10.08 1.53 -11.97
C ALA A 15 9.79 2.34 -10.71
N LEU A 16 10.67 3.28 -10.34
CA LEU A 16 10.47 4.16 -9.20
C LEU A 16 9.19 4.99 -9.35
N ARG A 17 8.90 5.49 -10.55
CA ARG A 17 7.64 6.21 -10.81
C ARG A 17 6.42 5.32 -10.58
N GLN A 18 6.39 4.12 -11.16
CA GLN A 18 5.26 3.20 -10.98
C GLN A 18 5.08 2.74 -9.53
N VAL A 19 6.17 2.52 -8.80
CA VAL A 19 6.11 2.21 -7.36
C VAL A 19 5.55 3.41 -6.61
N SER A 20 6.02 4.63 -6.89
CA SER A 20 5.52 5.85 -6.24
C SER A 20 4.03 6.05 -6.48
N ASP A 21 3.58 5.91 -7.73
CA ASP A 21 2.16 6.02 -8.10
C ASP A 21 1.29 4.99 -7.34
N CYS A 22 1.80 3.77 -7.19
CA CYS A 22 1.14 2.71 -6.42
C CYS A 22 1.04 3.08 -4.92
N LEU A 23 2.12 3.58 -4.33
CA LEU A 23 2.15 4.01 -2.93
C LEU A 23 1.20 5.20 -2.69
N ASP A 24 1.13 6.15 -3.62
CA ASP A 24 0.22 7.29 -3.55
C ASP A 24 -1.25 6.86 -3.63
N ALA A 25 -1.57 5.90 -4.51
CA ALA A 25 -2.90 5.31 -4.58
C ALA A 25 -3.28 4.62 -3.24
N ILE A 26 -2.36 3.85 -2.64
CA ILE A 26 -2.57 3.23 -1.33
C ILE A 26 -2.82 4.29 -0.26
N ARG A 27 -1.99 5.34 -0.20
CA ARG A 27 -2.14 6.44 0.77
C ARG A 27 -3.47 7.15 0.64
N ALA A 28 -3.93 7.40 -0.59
CA ALA A 28 -5.22 8.02 -0.85
C ALA A 28 -6.37 7.15 -0.35
N ILE A 29 -6.32 5.84 -0.57
CA ILE A 29 -7.33 4.90 -0.05
C ILE A 29 -7.30 4.85 1.47
N VAL A 30 -6.11 4.77 2.08
CA VAL A 30 -5.95 4.80 3.55
C VAL A 30 -6.63 6.04 4.12
N ALA A 31 -6.33 7.23 3.58
CA ALA A 31 -6.94 8.48 4.02
C ALA A 31 -8.47 8.50 3.80
N GLN A 32 -8.96 7.98 2.67
CA GLN A 32 -10.39 7.88 2.36
C GLN A 32 -11.16 7.06 3.41
N HIS A 33 -10.53 6.03 3.98
CA HIS A 33 -11.10 5.19 5.03
C HIS A 33 -10.71 5.65 6.45
N GLY A 34 -10.16 6.85 6.61
CA GLY A 34 -9.83 7.42 7.91
C GLY A 34 -8.61 6.80 8.60
N GLY A 35 -7.70 6.21 7.82
CA GLY A 35 -6.42 5.72 8.32
C GLY A 35 -5.33 6.79 8.28
N ASP A 36 -4.38 6.66 9.21
CA ASP A 36 -3.16 7.45 9.25
C ASP A 36 -2.04 6.71 8.50
N PHE A 37 -1.40 7.40 7.57
CA PHE A 37 -0.12 6.94 7.03
C PHE A 37 0.97 7.14 8.09
N ILE A 38 1.74 6.09 8.40
CA ILE A 38 2.83 6.16 9.38
C ILE A 38 4.18 6.31 8.67
N TYR A 39 4.56 5.31 7.87
CA TYR A 39 5.79 5.38 7.07
C TYR A 39 5.75 4.39 5.89
N SER A 40 6.71 4.55 4.98
CA SER A 40 6.98 3.63 3.89
C SER A 40 8.47 3.31 3.84
N LYS A 41 8.84 2.10 3.42
CA LYS A 41 10.22 1.68 3.21
C LYS A 41 10.31 0.89 1.92
N GLY A 42 10.97 1.45 0.90
CA GLY A 42 10.92 0.86 -0.44
C GLY A 42 9.48 0.86 -0.97
N ASP A 43 8.98 -0.31 -1.34
CA ASP A 43 7.61 -0.55 -1.79
C ASP A 43 6.64 -0.96 -0.66
N ASP A 44 7.08 -0.97 0.60
CA ASP A 44 6.23 -1.25 1.76
C ASP A 44 5.57 0.03 2.31
N VAL A 45 4.33 -0.11 2.81
CA VAL A 45 3.57 0.93 3.52
C VAL A 45 3.08 0.39 4.86
N LEU A 46 3.21 1.21 5.90
CA LEU A 46 2.55 1.01 7.18
C LEU A 46 1.51 2.10 7.40
N SER A 47 0.30 1.70 7.77
CA SER A 47 -0.80 2.59 8.11
C SER A 47 -1.53 2.08 9.34
N LEU A 48 -2.14 3.00 10.07
CA LEU A 48 -2.86 2.72 11.31
C LEU A 48 -4.30 3.19 11.18
N PHE A 49 -5.22 2.43 11.75
CA PHE A 49 -6.63 2.74 11.78
C PHE A 49 -7.13 2.57 13.21
N GLU A 50 -8.01 3.46 13.65
CA GLU A 50 -8.70 3.31 14.94
C GLU A 50 -9.79 2.21 14.87
N SER A 51 -10.35 1.99 13.67
CA SER A 51 -11.39 0.99 13.42
C SER A 51 -10.86 -0.18 12.59
N SER A 52 -11.04 -1.41 13.09
CA SER A 52 -10.70 -2.63 12.36
C SER A 52 -11.56 -2.82 11.12
N GLU A 53 -12.82 -2.39 11.14
CA GLU A 53 -13.70 -2.42 9.97
C GLU A 53 -13.20 -1.47 8.87
N ALA A 54 -12.80 -0.26 9.24
CA ALA A 54 -12.27 0.72 8.30
C ALA A 54 -10.97 0.20 7.64
N ALA A 55 -10.08 -0.40 8.44
CA ALA A 55 -8.88 -1.05 7.93
C ALA A 55 -9.22 -2.17 6.94
N LEU A 56 -10.18 -3.04 7.26
CA LEU A 56 -10.58 -4.13 6.37
C LEU A 56 -11.16 -3.61 5.05
N ARG A 57 -12.02 -2.57 5.09
CA ARG A 57 -12.58 -1.93 3.88
C ARG A 57 -11.49 -1.31 3.01
N ALA A 58 -10.53 -0.61 3.61
CA ALA A 58 -9.38 -0.05 2.90
C ALA A 58 -8.57 -1.15 2.19
N VAL A 59 -8.29 -2.24 2.89
CA VAL A 59 -7.56 -3.39 2.33
C VAL A 59 -8.29 -4.04 1.16
N CYS A 60 -9.61 -4.23 1.27
CA CYS A 60 -10.42 -4.75 0.16
C CYS A 60 -10.32 -3.83 -1.07
N GLN A 61 -10.41 -2.51 -0.88
CA GLN A 61 -10.31 -1.55 -1.97
C GLN A 61 -8.89 -1.55 -2.59
N ILE A 62 -7.84 -1.50 -1.78
CA ILE A 62 -6.44 -1.58 -2.23
C ILE A 62 -6.24 -2.84 -3.07
N ASN A 63 -6.65 -4.00 -2.56
CA ASN A 63 -6.49 -5.26 -3.25
C ASN A 63 -7.23 -5.26 -4.61
N SER A 64 -8.48 -4.77 -4.64
CA SER A 64 -9.26 -4.71 -5.88
C SER A 64 -8.64 -3.81 -6.95
N GLN A 65 -8.01 -2.69 -6.54
CA GLN A 65 -7.35 -1.78 -7.48
C GLN A 65 -6.01 -2.33 -7.98
N LEU A 66 -5.20 -2.91 -7.08
CA LEU A 66 -3.87 -3.40 -7.43
C LEU A 66 -3.88 -4.73 -8.19
N THR A 67 -4.94 -5.54 -8.09
CA THR A 67 -5.06 -6.80 -8.85
C THR A 67 -5.00 -6.57 -10.38
N ARG A 68 -5.19 -5.33 -10.85
CA ARG A 68 -5.21 -4.97 -12.27
C ARG A 68 -3.89 -4.35 -12.78
N GLY A 69 -2.91 -4.12 -11.90
CA GLY A 69 -1.66 -3.43 -12.22
C GLY A 69 -0.44 -4.35 -12.40
N PRO A 70 0.72 -3.79 -12.80
CA PRO A 70 1.99 -4.53 -12.91
C PRO A 70 2.60 -4.90 -11.55
N LEU A 71 2.06 -4.33 -10.46
CA LEU A 71 2.43 -4.58 -9.08
C LEU A 71 1.22 -5.16 -8.35
N SER A 72 1.46 -6.13 -7.47
CA SER A 72 0.46 -6.64 -6.54
C SER A 72 0.90 -6.43 -5.10
N ALA A 73 -0.03 -6.19 -4.18
CA ALA A 73 0.29 -6.02 -2.76
C ALA A 73 0.06 -7.34 -2.00
N ARG A 74 0.96 -7.65 -1.07
CA ARG A 74 0.67 -8.57 0.03
C ARG A 74 0.28 -7.71 1.22
N ILE A 75 -0.89 -7.93 1.78
CA ILE A 75 -1.44 -7.07 2.83
C ILE A 75 -1.64 -7.89 4.09
N GLY A 76 -1.07 -7.40 5.21
CA GLY A 76 -1.28 -7.94 6.54
C GLY A 76 -2.15 -7.00 7.36
N LEU A 77 -3.03 -7.56 8.19
CA LEU A 77 -3.84 -6.82 9.15
C LEU A 77 -3.63 -7.40 10.54
N HIS A 78 -3.47 -6.53 11.52
CA HIS A 78 -3.41 -6.87 12.93
C HIS A 78 -4.28 -5.89 13.71
N PHE A 79 -4.94 -6.37 14.76
CA PHE A 79 -5.74 -5.55 15.67
C PHE A 79 -5.36 -5.87 17.10
N GLY A 80 -5.07 -4.83 17.88
CA GLY A 80 -4.62 -4.94 19.26
C GLY A 80 -4.13 -3.60 19.80
N ALA A 81 -3.84 -3.57 21.10
CA ALA A 81 -3.24 -2.40 21.72
C ALA A 81 -1.82 -2.19 21.18
N VAL A 82 -1.50 -0.93 20.84
CA VAL A 82 -0.18 -0.51 20.38
C VAL A 82 0.23 0.77 21.11
N ILE A 83 1.53 1.00 21.23
CA ILE A 83 2.07 2.29 21.70
C ILE A 83 2.27 3.15 20.45
N ARG A 84 1.72 4.37 20.47
CA ARG A 84 1.92 5.38 19.41
C ARG A 84 3.01 6.36 19.82
#